data_AF-A0A5C1DEX6-F1
#
_entry.id   AF-A0A5C1DEX6-F1
#
_cell.length_a   1.000
_cell.length_b   1.000
_cell.length_c   1.000
_cell.angle_alpha   90.00
_cell.angle_beta   90.00
_cell.angle_gamma   90.00
#
_symmetry.space_group_name_H-M   'P 1'
#
loop_
_entity.id
_entity.type
_entity.pdbx_description
1 polymer ?
#
loop_
_entity_poly.entity_id
_entity_poly.type
_entity_poly.pdbx_seq_one_letter_code
_entity_poly.pdbx_strand_id
1 'polypeptide(L)'
;MSNHVTNWVADKLVATEDIEIVDRTPEDFLVVRAKDGYTFLVAVLGVQDVVGLSDVEPLFTAATKPQFVVNVPSKTLWSGSAINHIHAESAAFGTLGDVSRAANMGDAGSYRDKNMVFFINAMEQHSNVSSVTYIYGTVFKVDRKVGASLVVAVIDTYNMSAEDVRNTRSRFGHFDVVVKSTSYGSITSQAEAAAQSMGAQALTFRQLMGMLGN
;
A
#
# COMPACT_ATOMS: atom_id res chain seq x y z
N MET A 1 -3.81 -23.22 12.09
CA MET A 1 -5.00 -22.44 11.68
C MET A 1 -4.80 -21.71 10.34
N SER A 2 -3.62 -21.76 9.69
CA SER A 2 -3.32 -21.07 8.42
C SER A 2 -4.03 -21.67 7.19
N ASN A 3 -4.18 -23.00 7.10
CA ASN A 3 -4.67 -23.65 5.88
C ASN A 3 -6.06 -23.17 5.39
N HIS A 4 -6.96 -22.75 6.28
CA HIS A 4 -8.31 -22.35 5.86
C HIS A 4 -8.30 -21.02 5.09
N VAL A 5 -7.43 -20.08 5.46
CA VAL A 5 -7.34 -18.78 4.76
C VAL A 5 -6.62 -18.97 3.43
N THR A 6 -5.52 -19.72 3.40
CA THR A 6 -4.79 -20.05 2.17
C THR A 6 -5.68 -20.77 1.16
N ASN A 7 -6.49 -21.75 1.61
CA ASN A 7 -7.47 -22.44 0.75
C ASN A 7 -8.50 -21.48 0.18
N TRP A 8 -9.08 -20.62 1.03
CA TRP A 8 -10.06 -19.62 0.58
C TRP A 8 -9.45 -18.65 -0.45
N VAL A 9 -8.20 -18.23 -0.26
CA VAL A 9 -7.49 -17.40 -1.24
C VAL A 9 -7.26 -18.13 -2.55
N ALA A 10 -6.80 -19.39 -2.51
CA ALA A 10 -6.62 -20.20 -3.71
C ALA A 10 -7.92 -20.30 -4.51
N ASP A 11 -9.04 -20.61 -3.86
CA ASP A 11 -10.36 -20.71 -4.50
C ASP A 11 -10.79 -19.38 -5.14
N LYS A 12 -10.48 -18.24 -4.49
CA LYS A 12 -10.79 -16.91 -5.02
C LYS A 12 -9.92 -16.50 -6.19
N LEU A 13 -8.66 -16.89 -6.20
CA LEU A 13 -7.73 -16.62 -7.30
C LEU A 13 -8.09 -17.46 -8.53
N VAL A 14 -8.48 -18.74 -8.37
CA VAL A 14 -8.93 -19.57 -9.50
C VAL A 14 -10.22 -19.04 -10.14
N ALA A 15 -11.07 -18.34 -9.37
CA ALA A 15 -12.27 -17.72 -9.92
C ALA A 15 -11.98 -16.54 -10.89
N THR A 16 -10.75 -16.02 -10.92
CA THR A 16 -10.30 -15.06 -11.95
C THR A 16 -9.69 -15.81 -13.12
N GLU A 17 -10.23 -15.63 -14.34
CA GLU A 17 -9.85 -16.39 -15.55
C GLU A 17 -8.38 -16.24 -16.00
N ASP A 18 -7.61 -15.34 -15.37
CA ASP A 18 -6.26 -14.98 -15.81
C ASP A 18 -5.13 -15.68 -15.01
N ILE A 19 -5.46 -16.43 -13.96
CA ILE A 19 -4.47 -17.12 -13.11
C ILE A 19 -4.93 -18.52 -12.68
N GLU A 20 -3.98 -19.42 -12.51
CA GLU A 20 -4.16 -20.80 -12.05
C GLU A 20 -3.30 -21.04 -10.79
N ILE A 21 -3.81 -21.83 -9.84
CA ILE A 21 -3.00 -22.34 -8.72
C ILE A 21 -2.53 -23.75 -9.09
N VAL A 22 -1.22 -23.91 -9.28
CA VAL A 22 -0.67 -25.15 -9.85
C VAL A 22 -0.02 -26.06 -8.83
N ASP A 23 0.41 -25.53 -7.69
CA ASP A 23 1.00 -26.30 -6.60
C ASP A 23 1.06 -25.47 -5.30
N ARG A 24 1.61 -26.06 -4.23
CA ARG A 24 2.02 -25.37 -3.00
C ARG A 24 3.44 -25.73 -2.60
N THR A 25 4.15 -24.76 -2.06
CA THR A 25 5.47 -25.01 -1.46
C THR A 25 5.32 -25.65 -0.07
N PRO A 26 6.38 -26.27 0.48
CA PRO A 26 6.37 -26.77 1.86
C PRO A 26 6.02 -25.73 2.91
N GLU A 27 6.30 -24.45 2.63
CA GLU A 27 5.98 -23.29 3.46
C GLU A 27 4.53 -22.80 3.30
N ASP A 28 3.68 -23.55 2.57
CA ASP A 28 2.27 -23.22 2.23
C ASP A 28 2.13 -21.95 1.35
N PHE A 29 3.16 -21.58 0.58
CA PHE A 29 3.01 -20.57 -0.46
C PHE A 29 2.28 -21.15 -1.67
N LEU A 30 1.39 -20.36 -2.25
CA LEU A 30 0.70 -20.72 -3.49
C LEU A 30 1.64 -20.56 -4.67
N VAL A 31 1.76 -21.59 -5.50
CA VAL A 31 2.41 -21.48 -6.80
C VAL A 31 1.36 -21.03 -7.80
N VAL A 32 1.43 -19.76 -8.20
CA VAL A 32 0.49 -19.14 -9.14
C VAL A 32 1.10 -19.18 -10.53
N ARG A 33 0.31 -19.58 -11.52
CA ARG A 33 0.64 -19.51 -12.95
C ARG A 33 -0.26 -18.49 -13.63
N ALA A 34 0.35 -17.50 -14.27
CA ALA A 34 -0.32 -16.56 -15.14
C ALA A 34 -0.66 -17.20 -16.50
N LYS A 35 -1.59 -16.61 -17.22
CA LYS A 35 -2.03 -17.07 -18.55
C LYS A 35 -0.91 -17.23 -19.59
N ASP A 36 0.14 -16.43 -19.50
CA ASP A 36 1.31 -16.49 -20.39
C ASP A 36 2.35 -17.55 -19.97
N GLY A 37 2.10 -18.29 -18.90
CA GLY A 37 2.98 -19.32 -18.35
C GLY A 37 3.97 -18.81 -17.30
N TYR A 38 4.02 -17.51 -17.02
CA TYR A 38 4.81 -16.97 -15.90
C TYR A 38 4.34 -17.58 -14.58
N THR A 39 5.28 -18.02 -13.74
CA THR A 39 4.96 -18.59 -12.42
C THR A 39 5.62 -17.79 -11.32
N PHE A 40 4.91 -17.62 -10.22
CA PHE A 40 5.40 -16.89 -9.06
C PHE A 40 4.76 -17.38 -7.77
N LEU A 41 5.43 -17.08 -6.66
CA LEU A 41 5.02 -17.53 -5.33
C LEU A 41 4.25 -16.45 -4.58
N VAL A 42 3.10 -16.84 -4.02
CA VAL A 42 2.23 -15.96 -3.22
C VAL A 42 2.12 -16.48 -1.80
N ALA A 43 2.54 -15.67 -0.83
CA ALA A 43 2.27 -15.90 0.58
C ALA A 43 0.92 -15.29 0.99
N VAL A 44 0.21 -15.99 1.88
CA VAL A 44 -1.10 -15.56 2.39
C VAL A 44 -1.03 -15.34 3.90
N LEU A 45 -1.39 -14.14 4.32
CA LEU A 45 -1.54 -13.73 5.71
C LEU A 45 -3.02 -13.60 6.08
N GLY A 46 -3.30 -13.80 7.38
CA GLY A 46 -4.64 -13.71 7.98
C GLY A 46 -4.77 -12.64 9.07
N VAL A 47 -3.93 -11.60 9.02
CA VAL A 47 -3.79 -10.60 10.08
C VAL A 47 -4.98 -9.64 10.07
N GLN A 48 -5.60 -9.42 11.24
CA GLN A 48 -6.83 -8.65 11.36
C GLN A 48 -6.62 -7.15 11.62
N ASP A 49 -5.55 -6.77 12.33
CA ASP A 49 -5.37 -5.40 12.80
C ASP A 49 -4.42 -4.60 11.89
N VAL A 50 -3.11 -4.78 12.08
CA VAL A 50 -2.04 -4.16 11.29
C VAL A 50 -1.02 -5.24 10.97
N VAL A 51 -0.70 -5.41 9.69
CA VAL A 51 0.42 -6.24 9.26
C VAL A 51 1.73 -5.56 9.65
N GLY A 52 2.37 -6.09 10.67
CA GLY A 52 3.64 -5.66 11.24
C GLY A 52 4.84 -6.37 10.64
N LEU A 53 6.03 -5.90 11.01
CA LEU A 53 7.29 -6.55 10.63
C LEU A 53 7.34 -8.02 11.08
N SER A 54 6.88 -8.30 12.31
CA SER A 54 6.84 -9.65 12.88
C SER A 54 5.96 -10.63 12.12
N ASP A 55 4.98 -10.13 11.36
CA ASP A 55 4.09 -10.98 10.55
C ASP A 55 4.75 -11.37 9.21
N VAL A 56 5.66 -10.54 8.70
CA VAL A 56 6.26 -10.71 7.36
C VAL A 56 7.65 -11.31 7.41
N GLU A 57 8.47 -11.00 8.41
CA GLU A 57 9.84 -11.52 8.53
C GLU A 57 9.92 -13.05 8.41
N PRO A 58 9.04 -13.84 9.07
CA PRO A 58 9.10 -15.29 8.98
C PRO A 58 8.96 -15.82 7.55
N LEU A 59 8.24 -15.12 6.66
CA LEU A 59 8.00 -15.54 5.27
C LEU A 59 9.29 -15.56 4.43
N PHE A 60 10.30 -14.80 4.83
CA PHE A 60 11.55 -14.62 4.07
C PHE A 60 12.76 -15.31 4.72
N THR A 61 12.54 -16.12 5.77
CA THR A 61 13.62 -16.86 6.45
C THR A 61 13.97 -18.19 5.78
N ALA A 62 13.04 -18.77 5.01
CA ALA A 62 13.24 -20.03 4.31
C ALA A 62 14.04 -19.86 3.01
N ALA A 63 14.51 -20.97 2.46
CA ALA A 63 15.20 -20.98 1.16
C ALA A 63 14.25 -20.56 0.03
N THR A 64 12.99 -20.98 0.11
CA THR A 64 11.90 -20.56 -0.77
C THR A 64 11.32 -19.25 -0.24
N LYS A 65 11.27 -18.20 -1.06
CA LYS A 65 10.75 -16.89 -0.68
C LYS A 65 9.57 -16.50 -1.58
N PRO A 66 8.49 -15.91 -1.04
CA PRO A 66 7.38 -15.45 -1.85
C PRO A 66 7.78 -14.21 -2.66
N GLN A 67 7.21 -14.06 -3.85
CA GLN A 67 7.37 -12.84 -4.67
C GLN A 67 6.22 -11.86 -4.42
N PHE A 68 5.11 -12.32 -3.86
CA PHE A 68 3.97 -11.48 -3.52
C PHE A 68 3.36 -11.90 -2.18
N VAL A 69 2.96 -10.94 -1.36
CA VAL A 69 2.29 -11.20 -0.07
C VAL A 69 0.88 -10.60 -0.08
N VAL A 70 -0.12 -11.44 0.18
CA VAL A 70 -1.52 -11.01 0.33
C VAL A 70 -1.92 -11.11 1.80
N ASN A 71 -2.72 -10.16 2.27
CA ASN A 71 -3.41 -10.29 3.55
C ASN A 71 -4.93 -10.38 3.38
N VAL A 72 -5.55 -11.25 4.16
CA VAL A 72 -7.01 -11.35 4.31
C VAL A 72 -7.38 -11.06 5.77
N PRO A 73 -8.18 -10.00 6.04
CA PRO A 73 -8.88 -9.15 5.09
C PRO A 73 -8.00 -8.10 4.40
N SER A 74 -8.43 -7.66 3.20
CA SER A 74 -7.68 -6.69 2.37
C SER A 74 -7.62 -5.27 2.95
N LYS A 75 -8.53 -4.95 3.89
CA LYS A 75 -8.61 -3.62 4.52
C LYS A 75 -7.58 -3.40 5.65
N THR A 76 -6.93 -4.47 6.10
CA THR A 76 -5.89 -4.43 7.14
C THR A 76 -4.77 -3.49 6.70
N LEU A 77 -4.27 -2.68 7.63
CA LEU A 77 -3.17 -1.76 7.35
C LEU A 77 -1.86 -2.53 7.22
N TRP A 78 -1.00 -2.09 6.30
CA TRP A 78 0.39 -2.53 6.23
C TRP A 78 1.26 -1.46 6.86
N SER A 79 2.01 -1.82 7.90
CA SER A 79 2.98 -0.92 8.51
C SER A 79 4.15 -0.63 7.57
N GLY A 80 4.75 0.55 7.70
CA GLY A 80 5.92 0.92 6.90
C GLY A 80 7.10 -0.03 7.06
N SER A 81 7.33 -0.58 8.25
CA SER A 81 8.38 -1.57 8.48
C SER A 81 8.12 -2.89 7.74
N ALA A 82 6.88 -3.38 7.73
CA ALA A 82 6.50 -4.55 6.95
C ALA A 82 6.71 -4.31 5.44
N ILE A 83 6.23 -3.17 4.94
CA ILE A 83 6.37 -2.78 3.53
C ILE A 83 7.85 -2.73 3.11
N ASN A 84 8.68 -2.05 3.91
CA ASN A 84 10.10 -1.91 3.63
C ASN A 84 10.83 -3.26 3.62
N HIS A 85 10.48 -4.18 4.55
CA HIS A 85 11.05 -5.52 4.58
C HIS A 85 10.70 -6.33 3.33
N ILE A 86 9.41 -6.35 2.94
CA ILE A 86 8.95 -7.04 1.72
C ILE A 86 9.68 -6.51 0.47
N HIS A 87 9.79 -5.19 0.35
CA HIS A 87 10.48 -4.58 -0.78
C HIS A 87 11.99 -4.88 -0.80
N ALA A 88 12.64 -4.96 0.36
CA ALA A 88 14.06 -5.32 0.46
C ALA A 88 14.34 -6.75 0.00
N GLU A 89 13.35 -7.65 0.14
CA GLU A 89 13.39 -9.03 -0.34
C GLU A 89 12.96 -9.16 -1.82
N SER A 90 12.84 -8.05 -2.55
CA SER A 90 12.38 -8.01 -3.95
C SER A 90 10.99 -8.63 -4.16
N ALA A 91 10.13 -8.53 -3.14
CA ALA A 91 8.74 -8.94 -3.20
C ALA A 91 7.80 -7.73 -3.24
N ALA A 92 6.54 -8.01 -3.55
CA ALA A 92 5.43 -7.06 -3.53
C ALA A 92 4.37 -7.46 -2.49
N PHE A 93 3.41 -6.57 -2.23
CA PHE A 93 2.28 -6.85 -1.36
C PHE A 93 1.01 -6.21 -1.90
N GLY A 94 -0.15 -6.70 -1.45
CA GLY A 94 -1.43 -6.09 -1.81
C GLY A 94 -2.63 -6.97 -1.54
N THR A 95 -3.66 -6.75 -2.35
CA THR A 95 -4.93 -7.48 -2.32
C THR A 95 -4.94 -8.64 -3.31
N LEU A 96 -5.99 -9.47 -3.26
CA LEU A 96 -6.20 -10.52 -4.28
C LEU A 96 -6.26 -9.96 -5.70
N GLY A 97 -6.87 -8.79 -5.90
CA GLY A 97 -6.92 -8.14 -7.21
C GLY A 97 -5.55 -7.67 -7.70
N ASP A 98 -4.61 -7.45 -6.78
CA ASP A 98 -3.24 -7.05 -7.11
C ASP A 98 -2.39 -8.24 -7.54
N VAL A 99 -2.71 -9.46 -7.09
CA VAL A 99 -2.06 -10.69 -7.57
C VAL A 99 -2.23 -10.85 -9.08
N SER A 100 -3.45 -10.70 -9.60
CA SER A 100 -3.70 -10.76 -11.05
C SER A 100 -3.00 -9.64 -11.81
N ARG A 101 -2.90 -8.43 -11.22
CA ARG A 101 -2.17 -7.31 -11.84
C ARG A 101 -0.66 -7.56 -11.86
N ALA A 102 -0.10 -8.12 -10.79
CA ALA A 102 1.30 -8.48 -10.67
C ALA A 102 1.68 -9.63 -11.63
N ALA A 103 0.79 -10.62 -11.79
CA ALA A 103 0.94 -11.70 -12.76
C ALA A 103 1.18 -11.18 -14.19
N ASN A 104 0.42 -10.16 -14.60
CA ASN A 104 0.50 -9.56 -15.93
C ASN A 104 1.79 -8.76 -16.19
N MET A 105 2.66 -8.58 -15.20
CA MET A 105 3.95 -7.88 -15.37
C MET A 105 5.09 -8.82 -15.79
N GLY A 106 4.92 -10.15 -15.65
CA GLY A 106 6.02 -11.12 -15.83
C GLY A 106 7.12 -11.05 -14.75
N ASP A 107 6.92 -10.19 -13.73
CA ASP A 107 7.76 -10.02 -12.56
C ASP A 107 6.90 -9.50 -11.40
N ALA A 108 6.24 -10.42 -10.70
CA ALA A 108 5.30 -10.07 -9.63
C ALA A 108 5.99 -9.36 -8.45
N GLY A 109 7.29 -9.61 -8.22
CA GLY A 109 8.06 -9.02 -7.13
C GLY A 109 8.28 -7.51 -7.28
N SER A 110 8.30 -7.00 -8.52
CA SER A 110 8.41 -5.57 -8.81
C SER A 110 7.07 -4.84 -8.85
N TYR A 111 5.94 -5.53 -8.65
CA TYR A 111 4.64 -4.87 -8.60
C TYR A 111 4.61 -3.81 -7.50
N ARG A 112 4.17 -2.60 -7.86
CA ARG A 112 3.90 -1.50 -6.93
C ARG A 112 2.60 -0.84 -7.36
N ASP A 113 1.79 -0.42 -6.38
CA ASP A 113 0.57 0.33 -6.68
C ASP A 113 0.92 1.62 -7.44
N LYS A 114 0.43 1.74 -8.67
CA LYS A 114 0.80 2.84 -9.58
C LYS A 114 0.39 4.21 -9.03
N ASN A 115 -0.72 4.28 -8.32
CA ASN A 115 -1.17 5.54 -7.73
C ASN A 115 -0.17 5.95 -6.65
N MET A 116 0.21 5.05 -5.73
CA MET A 116 1.17 5.37 -4.68
C MET A 116 2.56 5.68 -5.22
N VAL A 117 3.05 4.93 -6.21
CA VAL A 117 4.34 5.21 -6.88
C VAL A 117 4.38 6.62 -7.46
N PHE A 118 3.29 7.09 -8.07
CA PHE A 118 3.21 8.45 -8.58
C PHE A 118 3.43 9.50 -7.46
N PHE A 119 2.74 9.37 -6.33
CA PHE A 119 2.88 10.32 -5.21
C PHE A 119 4.27 10.27 -4.57
N ILE A 120 4.80 9.06 -4.34
CA ILE A 120 6.13 8.88 -3.77
C ILE A 120 7.18 9.52 -4.67
N ASN A 121 7.21 9.16 -5.96
CA ASN A 121 8.18 9.69 -6.91
C ASN A 121 8.10 11.22 -7.02
N ALA A 122 6.89 11.78 -7.07
CA ALA A 122 6.72 13.22 -7.16
C ALA A 122 7.26 13.95 -5.92
N MET A 123 7.01 13.41 -4.72
CA MET A 123 7.55 13.96 -3.48
C MET A 123 9.07 13.81 -3.43
N GLU A 124 9.62 12.65 -3.78
CA GLU A 124 11.07 12.40 -3.78
C GLU A 124 11.84 13.28 -4.78
N GLN A 125 11.25 13.55 -5.94
CA GLN A 125 11.87 14.41 -6.97
C GLN A 125 11.82 15.89 -6.61
N HIS A 126 11.05 16.28 -5.59
CA HIS A 126 10.95 17.66 -5.16
C HIS A 126 12.28 18.14 -4.56
N SER A 127 12.77 19.32 -4.98
CA SER A 127 14.12 19.81 -4.64
C SER A 127 14.36 19.95 -3.14
N ASN A 128 13.32 20.29 -2.36
CA ASN A 128 13.35 20.42 -0.90
C ASN A 128 13.09 19.11 -0.13
N VAL A 129 12.92 17.96 -0.80
CA VAL A 129 12.71 16.66 -0.11
C VAL A 129 14.04 15.91 -0.05
N SER A 130 14.36 15.32 1.10
CA SER A 130 15.53 14.47 1.29
C SER A 130 15.18 12.99 1.29
N SER A 131 13.99 12.62 1.76
CA SER A 131 13.51 11.23 1.72
C SER A 131 12.00 11.14 1.91
N VAL A 132 11.41 10.10 1.33
CA VAL A 132 10.03 9.69 1.56
C VAL A 132 10.05 8.26 2.10
N THR A 133 9.36 8.01 3.21
CA THR A 133 9.29 6.68 3.81
C THR A 133 7.86 6.32 4.18
N TYR A 134 7.51 5.04 4.09
CA TYR A 134 6.19 4.55 4.49
C TYR A 134 6.02 4.66 6.02
N ILE A 135 4.87 5.19 6.45
CA ILE A 135 4.30 4.93 7.77
C ILE A 135 3.25 3.83 7.64
N TYR A 136 2.38 3.95 6.63
CA TYR A 136 1.44 2.94 6.17
C TYR A 136 1.35 2.95 4.65
N GLY A 137 0.67 1.97 4.04
CA GLY A 137 0.57 1.85 2.58
C GLY A 137 0.12 3.09 1.81
N THR A 138 -0.61 4.02 2.44
CA THR A 138 -1.03 5.30 1.86
C THR A 138 -0.64 6.52 2.71
N VAL A 139 0.25 6.35 3.68
CA VAL A 139 0.69 7.42 4.59
C VAL A 139 2.21 7.45 4.65
N PHE A 140 2.78 8.61 4.40
CA PHE A 140 4.21 8.78 4.19
C PHE A 140 4.78 9.81 5.14
N LYS A 141 5.99 9.54 5.66
CA LYS A 141 6.84 10.56 6.25
C LYS A 141 7.70 11.16 5.16
N VAL A 142 7.61 12.47 5.00
CA VAL A 142 8.38 13.27 4.03
C VAL A 142 9.36 14.11 4.82
N ASP A 143 10.64 13.74 4.76
CA ASP A 143 11.71 14.53 5.37
C ASP A 143 12.14 15.62 4.38
N ARG A 144 12.15 16.87 4.87
CA ARG A 144 12.50 18.04 4.08
C ARG A 144 13.92 18.50 4.39
N LYS A 145 14.61 19.05 3.40
CA LYS A 145 15.93 19.68 3.55
C LYS A 145 15.81 20.99 4.33
N VAL A 146 14.72 21.73 4.12
CA VAL A 146 14.36 22.96 4.81
C VAL A 146 12.95 22.84 5.37
N GLY A 147 12.79 23.16 6.65
CA GLY A 147 11.53 23.02 7.39
C GLY A 147 11.38 21.68 8.12
N ALA A 148 10.31 21.54 8.90
CA ALA A 148 10.02 20.30 9.65
C ALA A 148 9.55 19.17 8.72
N SER A 149 9.83 17.91 9.06
CA SER A 149 9.25 16.77 8.35
C SER A 149 7.71 16.80 8.39
N LEU A 150 7.08 16.24 7.37
CA LEU A 150 5.63 16.17 7.24
C LEU A 150 5.16 14.73 7.20
N VAL A 151 4.00 14.46 7.80
CA VAL A 151 3.24 13.23 7.60
C VAL A 151 2.11 13.50 6.61
N VAL A 152 2.16 12.82 5.46
CA VAL A 152 1.26 13.01 4.34
C VAL A 152 0.42 11.75 4.14
N ALA A 153 -0.90 11.85 4.33
CA ALA A 153 -1.86 10.81 4.01
C ALA A 153 -2.45 11.05 2.62
N VAL A 154 -2.41 10.05 1.75
CA VAL A 154 -2.99 10.11 0.39
C VAL A 154 -4.30 9.31 0.40
N ILE A 155 -5.40 9.92 -0.02
CA ILE A 155 -6.71 9.27 -0.08
C ILE A 155 -7.35 9.39 -1.46
N ASP A 156 -7.96 8.29 -1.90
CA ASP A 156 -8.69 8.22 -3.15
C ASP A 156 -10.18 8.46 -2.91
N THR A 157 -10.62 9.67 -3.23
CA THR A 157 -12.03 10.09 -3.14
C THR A 157 -12.30 11.15 -4.19
N TYR A 158 -13.45 11.06 -4.86
CA TYR A 158 -13.84 12.03 -5.88
C TYR A 158 -14.06 13.43 -5.27
N ASN A 159 -14.92 13.51 -4.25
CA ASN A 159 -15.14 14.71 -3.46
C ASN A 159 -14.72 14.44 -2.02
N MET A 160 -13.63 15.08 -1.58
CA MET A 160 -13.16 14.92 -0.20
C MET A 160 -14.10 15.65 0.76
N SER A 161 -14.77 14.88 1.60
CA SER A 161 -15.68 15.34 2.64
C SER A 161 -15.00 15.45 4.01
N ALA A 162 -15.65 16.12 4.96
CA ALA A 162 -15.21 16.12 6.36
C ALA A 162 -15.15 14.72 6.96
N GLU A 163 -16.02 13.81 6.52
CA GLU A 163 -16.05 12.43 6.99
C GLU A 163 -14.83 11.65 6.51
N ASP A 164 -14.42 11.82 5.25
CA ASP A 164 -13.20 11.20 4.71
C ASP A 164 -11.97 11.59 5.54
N VAL A 165 -11.84 12.87 5.89
CA VAL A 165 -10.73 13.38 6.72
C VAL A 165 -10.76 12.77 8.13
N ARG A 166 -11.94 12.72 8.77
CA ARG A 166 -12.09 12.14 10.13
C ARG A 166 -11.83 10.63 10.13
N ASN A 167 -12.31 9.93 9.11
CA ASN A 167 -12.08 8.50 8.96
C ASN A 167 -10.60 8.21 8.73
N THR A 168 -9.92 9.05 7.95
CA THR A 168 -8.46 8.98 7.78
C THR A 168 -7.73 9.18 9.11
N ARG A 169 -8.15 10.18 9.91
CA ARG A 169 -7.56 10.44 11.24
C ARG A 169 -7.77 9.28 12.20
N SER A 170 -8.97 8.73 12.23
CA SER A 170 -9.32 7.57 13.06
C SER A 170 -8.50 6.33 12.67
N ARG A 171 -8.29 6.12 11.36
CA ARG A 171 -7.62 4.94 10.83
C ARG A 171 -6.10 4.98 10.98
N PHE A 172 -5.47 6.13 10.70
CA PHE A 172 -4.01 6.23 10.60
C PHE A 172 -3.36 7.01 11.75
N GLY A 173 -4.17 7.67 12.57
CA GLY A 173 -3.65 8.57 13.59
C GLY A 173 -3.19 9.90 12.99
N HIS A 174 -2.05 10.41 13.45
CA HIS A 174 -1.60 11.74 13.10
C HIS A 174 -1.13 11.87 11.64
N PHE A 175 -1.55 12.96 10.99
CA PHE A 175 -0.99 13.46 9.74
C PHE A 175 -1.01 14.99 9.75
N ASP A 176 -0.05 15.61 9.05
CA ASP A 176 0.01 17.06 8.87
C ASP A 176 -0.71 17.50 7.59
N VAL A 177 -0.77 16.60 6.60
CA VAL A 177 -1.44 16.84 5.32
C VAL A 177 -2.26 15.62 4.92
N VAL A 178 -3.51 15.84 4.49
CA VAL A 178 -4.31 14.85 3.76
C VAL A 178 -4.49 15.30 2.32
N VAL A 179 -4.13 14.44 1.37
CA VAL A 179 -4.07 14.74 -0.05
C VAL A 179 -5.12 13.95 -0.80
N LYS A 180 -5.92 14.66 -1.63
CA LYS A 180 -6.83 14.01 -2.58
C LYS A 180 -6.01 13.48 -3.76
N SER A 181 -6.03 12.17 -3.98
CA SER A 181 -5.21 11.54 -5.01
C SER A 181 -5.70 11.87 -6.43
N THR A 182 -7.01 11.96 -6.62
CA THR A 182 -7.62 12.27 -7.92
C THR A 182 -7.58 13.77 -8.22
N SER A 183 -7.32 14.11 -9.49
CA SER A 183 -7.42 15.48 -10.01
C SER A 183 -8.85 15.93 -10.26
N TYR A 184 -9.82 15.01 -10.27
CA TYR A 184 -11.24 15.29 -10.52
C TYR A 184 -12.03 15.51 -9.22
N GLY A 185 -13.13 16.25 -9.30
CA GLY A 185 -13.92 16.64 -8.12
C GLY A 185 -13.17 17.64 -7.23
N SER A 186 -13.68 17.87 -6.02
CA SER A 186 -13.21 18.96 -5.16
C SER A 186 -12.86 18.51 -3.74
N ILE A 187 -12.14 19.37 -3.02
CA ILE A 187 -12.05 19.30 -1.57
C ILE A 187 -13.14 20.25 -1.05
N THR A 188 -14.03 19.73 -0.21
CA THR A 188 -15.11 20.55 0.35
C THR A 188 -14.59 21.49 1.43
N SER A 189 -15.23 22.64 1.61
CA SER A 189 -14.87 23.57 2.69
C SER A 189 -15.03 22.93 4.08
N GLN A 190 -15.95 21.99 4.22
CA GLN A 190 -16.09 21.20 5.45
C GLN A 190 -14.90 20.25 5.67
N ALA A 191 -14.32 19.69 4.61
CA ALA A 191 -13.10 18.88 4.70
C ALA A 191 -11.89 19.72 5.13
N GLU A 192 -11.74 20.92 4.55
CA GLU A 192 -10.69 21.87 4.94
C GLU A 192 -10.82 22.27 6.42
N ALA A 193 -12.03 22.63 6.85
CA ALA A 193 -12.30 22.97 8.25
C ALA A 193 -12.05 21.79 9.20
N ALA A 194 -12.42 20.57 8.78
CA ALA A 194 -12.15 19.36 9.56
C ALA A 194 -10.65 19.11 9.71
N ALA A 195 -9.88 19.18 8.63
CA ALA A 195 -8.41 19.03 8.66
C ALA A 195 -7.77 20.10 9.56
N GLN A 196 -8.18 21.36 9.41
CA GLN A 196 -7.65 22.46 10.22
C GLN A 196 -7.94 22.26 11.71
N SER A 197 -9.14 21.78 12.07
CA SER A 197 -9.52 21.52 13.47
C SER A 197 -8.67 20.44 14.16
N MET A 198 -8.00 19.60 13.38
CA MET A 198 -7.08 18.55 13.87
C MET A 198 -5.60 18.87 13.63
N GLY A 199 -5.28 20.12 13.27
CA GLY A 199 -3.92 20.58 13.04
C GLY A 199 -3.31 20.13 11.71
N ALA A 200 -4.14 19.75 10.73
CA ALA A 200 -3.72 19.29 9.41
C ALA A 200 -4.23 20.22 8.29
N GLN A 201 -3.76 20.00 7.07
CA GLN A 201 -4.27 20.65 5.86
C GLN A 201 -4.85 19.64 4.88
N ALA A 202 -6.00 19.95 4.28
CA ALA A 202 -6.56 19.18 3.17
C ALA A 202 -6.11 19.81 1.86
N LEU A 203 -5.29 19.11 1.07
CA LEU A 203 -4.64 19.66 -0.13
C LEU A 203 -4.90 18.83 -1.37
N THR A 204 -4.94 19.49 -2.52
CA THR A 204 -4.74 18.82 -3.81
C THR A 204 -3.27 18.46 -4.01
N PHE A 205 -2.98 17.54 -4.92
CA PHE A 205 -1.59 17.22 -5.28
C PHE A 205 -0.75 18.46 -5.65
N ARG A 206 -1.31 19.39 -6.44
CA ARG A 206 -0.63 20.64 -6.82
C ARG A 206 -0.30 21.49 -5.60
N GLN A 207 -1.22 21.61 -4.64
CA GLN A 207 -0.99 22.38 -3.42
C GLN A 207 0.04 21.70 -2.51
N LEU A 208 0.04 20.36 -2.40
CA LEU A 208 1.11 19.64 -1.70
C LEU A 208 2.47 19.99 -2.30
N MET A 209 2.62 19.91 -3.63
CA MET A 209 3.90 20.24 -4.27
C MET A 209 4.31 21.69 -4.01
N GLY A 210 3.37 22.64 -4.04
CA GLY A 210 3.64 24.02 -3.67
C GLY A 210 4.06 24.19 -2.20
N MET A 211 3.44 23.45 -1.28
CA MET A 211 3.77 23.46 0.15
C MET A 211 5.19 22.92 0.42
N LEU A 212 5.63 21.90 -0.33
CA LEU A 212 6.98 21.36 -0.19
C LEU A 212 8.06 22.36 -0.64
N GLY A 213 7.71 23.34 -1.48
CA GLY A 213 8.57 24.44 -1.90
C GLY A 213 8.86 25.48 -0.81
N ASN A 214 8.10 25.46 0.28
CA ASN A 214 8.19 26.42 1.38
C ASN A 214 8.99 25.87 2.57
#